data_AF-A0A562QN54-F1
#
_entry.id   AF-A0A562QN54-F1
#
_cell.length_a   1.000
_cell.length_b   1.000
_cell.length_c   1.000
_cell.angle_alpha   90.00
_cell.angle_beta   90.00
_cell.angle_gamma   90.00
#
_symmetry.space_group_name_H-M   'P 1'
#
loop_
_entity.id
_entity.type
_entity.pdbx_description
1 polymer ?
#
loop_
_entity_poly.entity_id
_entity_poly.type
_entity_poly.pdbx_seq_one_letter_code
_entity_poly.pdbx_strand_id
1 'polypeptide(L)'
;MKKDNNKKSTLIIGAGAAGTLVVRQLQDNTTELLPVAFIDDNVRKHNLDILGIPVIAGIDQIEYYVQQLKIDNIVIAIPSLRRRELNAIFQECTKTKVKTQIIPIIKDLVIGKVSVNQFRDVQVEDLIGRELVELNIESISDYITNKVVLVTGAGGSIVQEFVVKFHISTPKS
;
A
#
# COMPACT_ATOMS: atom_id res chain seq x y z
N MET A 1 -16.28 18.27 -8.53
CA MET A 1 -15.16 17.51 -9.13
C MET A 1 -15.73 16.48 -10.09
N LYS A 2 -15.41 16.56 -11.38
CA LYS A 2 -15.79 15.54 -12.35
C LYS A 2 -14.97 14.28 -12.06
N LYS A 3 -15.65 13.16 -11.82
CA LYS A 3 -15.03 11.83 -11.86
C LYS A 3 -14.55 11.66 -13.30
N ASP A 4 -13.25 11.54 -13.55
CA ASP A 4 -12.78 11.06 -14.85
C ASP A 4 -13.36 9.65 -15.00
N ASN A 5 -14.41 9.53 -15.82
CA ASN A 5 -15.33 8.38 -15.90
C ASN A 5 -14.69 7.07 -16.39
N ASN A 6 -13.36 6.97 -16.42
CA ASN A 6 -12.64 5.81 -16.95
C ASN A 6 -11.54 5.26 -16.02
N LYS A 7 -11.36 5.81 -14.80
CA LYS A 7 -10.41 5.25 -13.84
C LYS A 7 -11.08 4.26 -12.87
N LYS A 8 -10.42 3.13 -12.64
CA LYS A 8 -10.81 2.04 -11.75
C LYS A 8 -10.42 2.37 -10.32
N SER A 9 -11.41 2.44 -9.44
CA SER A 9 -11.21 2.70 -8.01
C SER A 9 -10.40 1.56 -7.41
N THR A 10 -9.23 1.87 -6.83
CA THR A 10 -8.22 0.88 -6.49
C THR A 10 -7.91 0.91 -4.99
N LEU A 11 -8.10 -0.22 -4.32
CA LEU A 11 -7.73 -0.43 -2.92
C LEU A 11 -6.29 -0.93 -2.83
N ILE A 12 -5.47 -0.31 -1.99
CA ILE A 12 -4.07 -0.70 -1.81
C ILE A 12 -3.90 -1.43 -0.48
N ILE A 13 -3.40 -2.67 -0.50
CA ILE A 13 -3.11 -3.45 0.71
C ILE A 13 -1.63 -3.26 1.05
N GLY A 14 -1.38 -2.73 2.25
CA GLY A 14 -0.06 -2.34 2.75
C GLY A 14 0.19 -0.85 2.64
N ALA A 15 0.05 -0.14 3.75
CA ALA A 15 0.37 1.29 3.90
C ALA A 15 1.86 1.49 4.26
N GLY A 16 2.73 0.68 3.67
CA GLY A 16 4.19 0.73 3.86
C GLY A 16 4.90 1.54 2.78
N ALA A 17 6.21 1.40 2.72
CA ALA A 17 7.04 2.04 1.70
C ALA A 17 6.61 1.65 0.28
N ALA A 18 6.39 0.35 0.03
CA ALA A 18 5.95 -0.15 -1.27
C ALA A 18 4.55 0.37 -1.67
N GLY A 19 3.57 0.37 -0.76
CA GLY A 19 2.25 0.94 -1.03
C GLY A 19 2.28 2.45 -1.30
N THR A 20 3.12 3.18 -0.57
CA THR A 20 3.35 4.62 -0.81
C THR A 20 3.92 4.85 -2.21
N LEU A 21 4.88 4.03 -2.64
CA LEU A 21 5.45 4.09 -4.00
C LEU A 21 4.40 3.81 -5.07
N VAL A 22 3.53 2.81 -4.86
CA VAL A 22 2.40 2.54 -5.76
C VAL A 22 1.51 3.77 -5.89
N VAL A 23 1.08 4.37 -4.79
CA VAL A 23 0.19 5.54 -4.83
C VAL A 23 0.83 6.69 -5.59
N ARG A 24 2.13 6.97 -5.38
CA ARG A 24 2.85 8.00 -6.15
C ARG A 24 2.76 7.73 -7.66
N GLN A 25 3.05 6.50 -8.07
CA GLN A 25 3.02 6.11 -9.49
C GLN A 25 1.62 6.19 -10.09
N LEU A 26 0.59 5.84 -9.33
CA LEU A 26 -0.80 5.95 -9.79
C LEU A 26 -1.26 7.41 -9.91
N GLN A 27 -0.76 8.30 -9.05
CA GLN A 27 -1.05 9.73 -9.06
C GLN A 27 -0.39 10.49 -10.21
N ASP A 28 0.65 9.94 -10.83
CA ASP A 28 1.32 10.50 -12.03
C ASP A 28 0.42 10.50 -13.29
N ASN A 29 -0.87 10.13 -13.16
CA ASN A 29 -1.97 10.25 -14.15
C ASN A 29 -1.79 9.49 -15.47
N THR A 30 -0.78 8.64 -15.59
CA THR A 30 -0.54 7.79 -16.76
C THR A 30 -1.33 6.49 -16.74
N THR A 31 -2.12 6.24 -15.68
CA THR A 31 -2.75 4.94 -15.46
C THR A 31 -4.27 5.04 -15.32
N GLU A 32 -4.94 3.93 -15.62
CA GLU A 32 -6.37 3.77 -15.41
C GLU A 32 -6.73 3.42 -13.96
N LEU A 33 -5.75 3.29 -13.06
CA LEU A 33 -6.01 2.95 -11.66
C LEU A 33 -6.03 4.23 -10.82
N LEU A 34 -7.06 4.37 -9.97
CA LEU A 34 -7.21 5.49 -9.05
C LEU A 34 -7.12 4.96 -7.61
N PRO A 35 -6.05 5.24 -6.86
CA PRO A 35 -5.98 4.84 -5.47
C PRO A 35 -7.03 5.61 -4.66
N VAL A 36 -7.81 4.89 -3.86
CA VAL A 36 -8.89 5.49 -3.06
C VAL A 36 -8.73 5.27 -1.56
N ALA A 37 -8.09 4.18 -1.15
CA ALA A 37 -7.80 3.88 0.25
C ALA A 37 -6.68 2.85 0.40
N PHE A 38 -6.12 2.83 1.60
CA PHE A 38 -5.21 1.79 2.09
C PHE A 38 -5.89 0.87 3.11
N ILE A 39 -5.50 -0.39 3.09
CA ILE A 39 -5.74 -1.38 4.16
C ILE A 39 -4.39 -1.83 4.72
N ASP A 40 -4.22 -1.82 6.05
CA ASP A 40 -2.99 -2.25 6.73
C ASP A 40 -3.34 -2.75 8.14
N ASP A 41 -2.82 -3.91 8.54
CA ASP A 41 -3.11 -4.49 9.87
C ASP A 41 -2.45 -3.71 11.01
N ASN A 42 -1.50 -2.81 10.72
CA ASN A 42 -0.96 -1.92 11.74
C ASN A 42 -1.99 -0.85 12.10
N VAL A 43 -2.72 -1.11 13.18
CA VAL A 43 -3.72 -0.19 13.76
C VAL A 43 -3.22 1.22 14.01
N ARG A 44 -1.90 1.42 14.22
CA ARG A 44 -1.32 2.76 14.41
C ARG A 44 -1.38 3.62 13.15
N LYS A 45 -1.57 2.99 11.99
CA LYS A 45 -1.71 3.69 10.72
C LYS A 45 -3.15 4.02 10.39
N HIS A 46 -4.14 3.43 11.06
CA HIS A 46 -5.55 3.70 10.80
C HIS A 46 -5.85 5.18 11.05
N ASN A 47 -6.69 5.76 10.20
CA ASN A 47 -7.02 7.20 10.17
C ASN A 47 -5.83 8.13 9.84
N LEU A 48 -4.68 7.59 9.41
CA LEU A 48 -3.65 8.40 8.78
C LEU A 48 -3.95 8.57 7.29
N ASP A 49 -3.61 9.76 6.79
CA ASP A 49 -3.57 10.05 5.36
C ASP A 49 -2.14 9.94 4.84
N ILE A 50 -1.95 9.10 3.82
CA ILE A 50 -0.67 8.93 3.12
C ILE A 50 -0.86 9.42 1.70
N LEU A 51 -0.23 10.54 1.37
CA LEU A 51 -0.36 11.20 0.05
C LEU A 51 -1.83 11.52 -0.32
N GLY A 52 -2.63 11.88 0.68
CA GLY A 52 -4.07 12.18 0.52
C GLY A 52 -4.94 10.94 0.36
N ILE A 53 -4.41 9.75 0.61
CA ILE A 53 -5.15 8.48 0.61
C ILE A 53 -5.25 7.95 2.05
N PRO A 54 -6.46 7.72 2.58
CA PRO A 54 -6.65 7.30 3.96
C PRO A 54 -6.34 5.82 4.16
N VAL A 55 -5.81 5.47 5.33
CA VAL A 55 -5.73 4.08 5.81
C VAL A 55 -6.97 3.78 6.64
N ILE A 56 -7.85 2.94 6.12
CA ILE A 56 -9.24 2.87 6.61
C ILE A 56 -9.53 1.70 7.55
N ALA A 57 -8.78 0.59 7.43
CA ALA A 57 -8.96 -0.60 8.27
C ALA A 57 -7.84 -1.64 8.08
N GLY A 58 -7.97 -2.76 8.79
CA GLY A 58 -7.20 -3.99 8.61
C GLY A 58 -7.76 -4.91 7.52
N ILE A 59 -7.03 -5.99 7.25
CA ILE A 59 -7.26 -6.96 6.18
C ILE A 59 -8.62 -7.68 6.33
N ASP A 60 -9.11 -7.81 7.55
CA ASP A 60 -10.41 -8.41 7.89
C ASP A 60 -11.62 -7.63 7.36
N GLN A 61 -11.45 -6.36 6.99
CA GLN A 61 -12.54 -5.49 6.51
C GLN A 61 -12.50 -5.23 5.00
N ILE A 62 -11.66 -5.96 4.25
CA ILE A 62 -11.54 -5.79 2.79
C ILE A 62 -12.90 -5.93 2.11
N GLU A 63 -13.66 -6.98 2.40
CA GLU A 63 -14.96 -7.23 1.76
C GLU A 63 -15.94 -6.07 1.96
N TYR A 64 -16.04 -5.59 3.20
CA TYR A 64 -16.90 -4.47 3.57
C TYR A 64 -16.53 -3.20 2.78
N TYR A 65 -15.27 -2.80 2.81
CA TYR A 65 -14.84 -1.56 2.16
C TYR A 65 -14.82 -1.64 0.64
N VAL A 66 -14.61 -2.83 0.08
CA VAL A 66 -14.75 -3.05 -1.36
C VAL A 66 -16.16 -2.71 -1.83
N GLN A 67 -17.19 -3.13 -1.08
CA GLN A 67 -18.58 -2.81 -1.39
C GLN A 67 -18.90 -1.33 -1.14
N GLN A 68 -18.51 -0.79 0.03
CA GLN A 68 -18.83 0.59 0.41
C GLN A 68 -18.19 1.63 -0.52
N LEU A 69 -16.92 1.43 -0.88
CA LEU A 69 -16.17 2.36 -1.72
C LEU A 69 -16.29 2.08 -3.21
N LYS A 70 -17.01 1.02 -3.61
CA LYS A 70 -17.16 0.56 -5.00
C LYS A 70 -15.80 0.36 -5.66
N ILE A 71 -14.97 -0.46 -5.02
CA ILE A 71 -13.62 -0.78 -5.49
C ILE A 71 -13.72 -1.65 -6.74
N ASP A 72 -12.95 -1.30 -7.77
CA ASP A 72 -12.86 -2.00 -9.06
C ASP A 72 -11.57 -2.83 -9.19
N ASN A 73 -10.55 -2.53 -8.39
CA ASN A 73 -9.28 -3.26 -8.38
C ASN A 73 -8.64 -3.28 -6.98
N ILE A 74 -7.92 -4.36 -6.64
CA ILE A 74 -7.13 -4.48 -5.42
C ILE A 74 -5.67 -4.68 -5.80
N VAL A 75 -4.77 -3.95 -5.15
CA VAL A 75 -3.31 -4.12 -5.32
C VAL A 75 -2.68 -4.47 -3.99
N ILE A 76 -2.07 -5.65 -3.90
CA ILE A 76 -1.24 -6.08 -2.77
C ILE A 76 0.15 -5.48 -2.93
N ALA A 77 0.48 -4.50 -2.09
CA ALA A 77 1.70 -3.72 -2.12
C ALA A 77 2.62 -4.06 -0.93
N ILE A 78 2.77 -5.36 -0.64
CA ILE A 78 3.64 -5.88 0.41
C ILE A 78 4.49 -7.01 -0.20
N PRO A 79 5.53 -6.69 -0.97
CA PRO A 79 6.33 -7.68 -1.69
C PRO A 79 7.13 -8.61 -0.75
N SER A 80 7.19 -8.28 0.55
CA SER A 80 7.87 -9.06 1.57
C SER A 80 6.97 -10.04 2.31
N LEU A 81 5.69 -10.16 1.95
CA LEU A 81 4.77 -11.07 2.64
C LEU A 81 5.30 -12.50 2.57
N ARG A 82 5.25 -13.19 3.71
CA ARG A 82 5.40 -14.64 3.69
C ARG A 82 4.18 -15.23 3.01
N ARG A 83 4.37 -16.38 2.36
CA ARG A 83 3.29 -17.10 1.67
C ARG A 83 2.01 -17.27 2.50
N ARG A 84 2.16 -17.57 3.79
CA ARG A 84 1.01 -17.73 4.70
C ARG A 84 0.19 -16.43 4.83
N GLU A 85 0.87 -15.30 4.93
CA GLU A 85 0.24 -13.98 5.07
C GLU A 85 -0.39 -13.55 3.74
N LEU A 86 0.30 -13.76 2.62
CA LEU A 86 -0.24 -13.53 1.28
C LEU A 86 -1.51 -14.37 1.04
N ASN A 87 -1.48 -15.66 1.40
CA ASN A 87 -2.65 -16.53 1.31
C ASN A 87 -3.81 -15.99 2.14
N ALA A 88 -3.58 -15.56 3.39
CA ALA A 88 -4.62 -15.00 4.24
C ALA A 88 -5.26 -13.74 3.61
N ILE A 89 -4.44 -12.81 3.12
CA ILE A 89 -4.91 -11.60 2.43
C ILE A 89 -5.69 -11.97 1.17
N PHE A 90 -5.15 -12.89 0.36
CA PHE A 90 -5.79 -13.29 -0.89
C PHE A 90 -7.14 -13.96 -0.65
N GLN A 91 -7.28 -14.77 0.41
CA GLN A 91 -8.57 -15.33 0.80
C GLN A 91 -9.61 -14.23 1.10
N GLU A 92 -9.24 -13.18 1.83
CA GLU A 92 -10.12 -12.03 2.05
C GLU A 92 -10.48 -11.32 0.74
N CYS A 93 -9.52 -11.15 -0.16
CA CYS A 93 -9.77 -10.58 -1.48
C CYS A 93 -10.73 -11.45 -2.32
N THR A 94 -10.65 -12.78 -2.24
CA THR A 94 -11.51 -13.70 -3.02
C THR A 94 -12.97 -13.74 -2.56
N LYS A 95 -13.26 -13.26 -1.34
CA LYS A 95 -14.65 -13.00 -0.91
C LYS A 95 -15.29 -11.90 -1.76
N THR A 96 -14.46 -11.06 -2.37
CA THR A 96 -14.88 -10.03 -3.31
C THR A 96 -14.83 -10.55 -4.76
N LYS A 97 -15.57 -9.89 -5.66
CA LYS A 97 -15.51 -10.17 -7.11
C LYS A 97 -14.48 -9.32 -7.84
N VAL A 98 -13.61 -8.65 -7.08
CA VAL A 98 -12.72 -7.62 -7.60
C VAL A 98 -11.39 -8.22 -8.03
N LYS A 99 -10.87 -7.73 -9.16
CA LYS A 99 -9.56 -8.14 -9.66
C LYS A 99 -8.48 -7.81 -8.64
N THR A 100 -7.66 -8.81 -8.28
CA THR A 100 -6.57 -8.66 -7.31
C THR A 100 -5.24 -8.85 -8.01
N GLN A 101 -4.35 -7.88 -7.85
CA GLN A 101 -3.01 -7.84 -8.41
C GLN A 101 -1.97 -7.69 -7.30
N ILE A 102 -0.75 -8.10 -7.57
CA ILE A 102 0.39 -7.97 -6.65
C ILE A 102 1.57 -7.30 -7.36
N ILE A 103 2.34 -6.53 -6.59
CA ILE A 103 3.64 -6.04 -7.06
C ILE A 103 4.64 -7.18 -6.95
N PRO A 104 5.37 -7.54 -8.03
CA PRO A 104 6.35 -8.59 -7.98
C PRO A 104 7.44 -8.29 -6.94
N ILE A 105 7.88 -9.35 -6.27
CA ILE A 105 9.06 -9.33 -5.41
C ILE A 105 10.25 -9.14 -6.33
N ILE A 106 10.95 -8.03 -6.24
CA ILE A 106 12.11 -7.83 -7.09
C ILE A 106 13.34 -7.43 -6.29
N LYS A 107 14.37 -8.27 -6.43
CA LYS A 107 15.78 -7.83 -6.38
C LYS A 107 16.05 -6.63 -7.33
N ASP A 108 15.07 -6.20 -8.14
CA ASP A 108 15.13 -5.14 -9.16
C ASP A 108 14.33 -3.87 -8.81
N LEU A 109 13.93 -3.63 -7.56
CA LEU A 109 13.52 -2.28 -7.11
C LEU A 109 14.69 -1.28 -7.08
N VAL A 110 15.87 -1.69 -7.58
CA VAL A 110 17.15 -0.96 -7.63
C VAL A 110 17.06 0.36 -8.41
N ILE A 111 15.98 0.62 -9.15
CA ILE A 111 15.89 1.84 -9.97
C ILE A 111 14.51 2.46 -9.85
N GLY A 112 14.22 3.13 -8.72
CA GLY A 112 13.33 4.31 -8.53
C GLY A 112 12.03 4.48 -9.33
N LYS A 113 11.55 3.46 -10.03
CA LYS A 113 10.46 3.45 -11.00
C LYS A 113 9.80 2.07 -10.88
N VAL A 114 8.91 1.94 -9.90
CA VAL A 114 7.89 0.89 -9.97
C VAL A 114 7.00 1.28 -11.13
N SER A 115 7.19 0.67 -12.29
CA SER A 115 6.26 0.92 -13.39
C SER A 115 4.97 0.19 -13.06
N VAL A 116 3.83 0.85 -13.21
CA VAL A 116 2.51 0.22 -13.01
C VAL A 116 2.31 -0.98 -13.95
N ASN A 117 3.05 -1.01 -15.07
CA ASN A 117 3.13 -2.18 -15.97
C ASN A 117 3.74 -3.43 -15.31
N GLN A 118 4.27 -3.33 -14.10
CA GLN A 118 4.79 -4.46 -13.33
C GLN A 118 3.73 -5.14 -12.48
N PHE A 119 2.52 -4.58 -12.36
CA PHE A 119 1.44 -5.25 -11.63
C PHE A 119 1.00 -6.50 -12.40
N ARG A 120 0.97 -7.62 -11.69
CA ARG A 120 0.51 -8.89 -12.25
C ARG A 120 -0.58 -9.48 -11.39
N ASP A 121 -1.39 -10.32 -12.01
CA ASP A 121 -2.41 -11.07 -11.29
C ASP A 121 -1.73 -12.04 -10.33
N VAL A 122 -2.39 -12.30 -9.20
CA VAL A 122 -1.89 -13.30 -8.23
C VAL A 122 -1.94 -14.66 -8.90
N GLN A 123 -0.81 -15.36 -8.94
CA GLN A 123 -0.64 -16.64 -9.63
C GLN A 123 -0.76 -17.79 -8.63
N VAL A 124 -1.10 -18.98 -9.13
CA VAL A 124 -1.23 -20.19 -8.30
C VAL A 124 0.09 -20.50 -7.59
N GLU A 125 1.21 -20.23 -8.24
CA GLU A 125 2.56 -20.39 -7.73
C GLU A 125 2.84 -19.52 -6.50
N ASP A 126 2.24 -18.31 -6.41
CA ASP A 126 2.36 -17.43 -5.25
C ASP A 126 1.67 -18.02 -4.01
N LEU A 127 0.65 -18.87 -4.24
CA LEU A 127 -0.19 -19.47 -3.22
C LEU A 127 0.31 -20.87 -2.80
N ILE A 128 0.89 -21.62 -3.75
CA ILE A 128 1.27 -23.05 -3.61
C ILE A 128 2.80 -23.28 -3.52
N GLY A 129 3.63 -22.41 -4.12
CA GLY A 129 5.05 -22.69 -4.48
C GLY A 129 6.14 -22.14 -3.55
N ARG A 130 7.42 -22.47 -3.86
CA ARG A 130 8.62 -22.54 -2.98
C ARG A 130 8.95 -21.27 -2.19
N GLU A 131 9.21 -21.44 -0.89
CA GLU A 131 9.79 -20.44 -0.01
C GLU A 131 11.25 -20.20 -0.39
N LEU A 132 11.59 -19.00 -0.89
CA LEU A 132 12.96 -18.48 -0.99
C LEU A 132 12.89 -16.96 -1.19
N VAL A 133 13.28 -16.20 -0.16
CA VAL A 133 14.38 -15.23 -0.13
C VAL A 133 14.24 -14.49 1.21
N GLU A 134 15.23 -14.65 2.09
CA GLU A 134 15.47 -13.72 3.20
C GLU A 134 15.66 -12.32 2.60
N LEU A 135 14.62 -11.51 2.68
CA LEU A 135 14.58 -10.16 2.13
C LEU A 135 15.03 -9.18 3.22
N ASN A 136 16.26 -8.72 3.10
CA ASN A 136 16.80 -7.63 3.90
C ASN A 136 16.23 -6.30 3.36
N ILE A 137 15.06 -5.88 3.85
CA ILE A 137 14.23 -4.79 3.30
C ILE A 137 14.67 -3.40 3.80
N GLU A 138 15.79 -3.29 4.53
CA GLU A 138 16.25 -2.01 5.09
C GLU A 138 16.51 -0.93 4.02
N SER A 139 16.71 -1.30 2.75
CA SER A 139 17.06 -0.36 1.67
C SER A 139 15.90 0.41 1.03
N ILE A 140 14.62 0.11 1.31
CA ILE A 140 13.49 0.88 0.74
C ILE A 140 13.22 2.16 1.55
N SER A 141 13.61 2.18 2.83
CA SER A 141 13.36 3.32 3.72
C SER A 141 14.19 4.54 3.34
N ASP A 142 15.41 4.36 2.82
CA ASP A 142 16.33 5.46 2.53
C ASP A 142 15.91 6.31 1.31
N TYR A 143 15.09 5.76 0.40
CA TYR A 143 14.63 6.46 -0.81
C TYR A 143 13.36 7.31 -0.61
N ILE A 144 12.77 7.31 0.59
CA ILE A 144 11.60 8.13 0.92
C ILE A 144 12.01 9.45 1.62
N THR A 145 13.30 9.67 1.83
CA THR A 145 13.82 10.85 2.51
C THR A 145 13.94 12.05 1.58
N ASN A 146 12.82 12.71 1.19
CA ASN A 146 12.80 14.17 1.04
C ASN A 146 11.44 14.86 0.73
N LYS A 147 10.28 14.34 1.14
CA LYS A 147 9.04 15.10 0.96
C LYS A 147 8.18 15.11 2.22
N VAL A 148 8.08 16.31 2.80
CA VAL A 148 7.20 16.71 3.90
C VAL A 148 5.83 16.06 3.69
N VAL A 149 5.47 15.12 4.56
CA VAL A 149 4.12 14.57 4.63
C VAL A 149 3.29 15.57 5.43
N LEU A 150 2.44 16.30 4.72
CA LEU A 150 1.48 17.20 5.31
C LEU A 150 0.32 16.37 5.87
N VAL A 151 0.29 16.20 7.19
CA VAL A 151 -0.86 15.65 7.91
C VAL A 151 -1.84 16.81 8.15
N THR A 152 -2.86 16.97 7.30
CA THR A 152 -3.98 17.89 7.61
C THR A 152 -5.08 17.12 8.34
N GLY A 153 -5.08 17.19 9.66
CA GLY A 153 -6.24 16.83 10.46
C GLY A 153 -7.28 17.95 10.40
N ALA A 154 -8.41 17.71 9.74
CA ALA A 154 -9.62 18.52 9.87
C ALA A 154 -10.68 17.75 10.68
N GLY A 155 -10.72 18.03 11.99
CA GLY A 155 -11.91 17.95 12.86
C GLY A 155 -12.53 16.58 13.18
N GLY A 156 -12.25 16.06 14.39
CA GLY A 156 -13.21 15.23 15.15
C GLY A 156 -12.63 13.99 15.84
N SER A 157 -12.25 14.14 17.12
CA SER A 157 -12.26 13.12 18.21
C SER A 157 -11.55 11.78 17.93
N ILE A 158 -10.37 11.43 18.45
CA ILE A 158 -9.86 11.41 19.83
C ILE A 158 -8.32 11.37 19.70
N VAL A 159 -7.61 12.22 20.44
CA VAL A 159 -6.14 12.35 20.36
C VAL A 159 -5.48 11.29 21.25
N GLN A 160 -4.72 10.36 20.67
CA GLN A 160 -3.61 9.72 21.37
C GLN A 160 -2.32 10.28 20.79
N GLU A 161 -1.72 11.15 21.60
CA GLU A 161 -0.52 11.92 21.35
C GLU A 161 0.68 11.01 21.13
N PHE A 162 1.27 11.04 19.93
CA PHE A 162 2.62 10.55 19.71
C PHE A 162 3.39 11.52 18.83
N VAL A 163 4.23 12.33 19.47
CA VAL A 163 5.30 13.08 18.82
C VAL A 163 6.49 12.14 18.66
N VAL A 164 6.80 11.70 17.44
CA VAL A 164 8.07 11.02 17.16
C VAL A 164 9.15 12.07 16.93
N LYS A 165 9.93 12.37 17.98
CA LYS A 165 11.09 13.25 17.92
C LYS A 165 12.30 12.45 17.46
N PHE A 166 12.72 12.61 16.20
CA PHE A 166 14.04 12.13 15.77
C PHE A 166 15.11 13.14 16.20
N HIS A 167 15.97 12.72 17.14
CA HIS A 167 17.21 13.42 17.45
C HIS A 167 18.26 13.01 16.42
N ILE A 168 18.72 13.97 15.63
CA ILE A 168 19.91 13.79 14.79
C ILE A 168 21.11 14.18 15.66
N SER A 169 21.87 13.18 16.11
CA SER A 169 23.18 13.41 16.71
C SER A 169 24.22 13.22 15.62
N THR A 170 24.80 14.31 15.12
CA THR A 170 26.01 14.26 14.30
C THR A 170 27.22 14.08 15.23
N PRO A 171 28.07 13.06 15.05
CA PRO A 171 29.39 13.11 15.66
C PRO A 171 30.25 14.09 14.86
N LYS A 172 30.75 15.12 15.55
CA LYS A 172 31.91 15.90 15.09
C LYS A 172 33.16 15.12 15.43
N SER A 173 33.95 14.79 14.42
CA SER A 173 35.40 15.02 14.31
C SER A 173 35.96 14.24 13.13
#